data_AF-A0A7C4VA43-F1
#
_entry.id   AF-A0A7C4VA43-F1
#
_cell.length_a   1.000
_cell.length_b   1.000
_cell.length_c   1.000
_cell.angle_alpha   90.00
_cell.angle_beta   90.00
_cell.angle_gamma   90.00
#
_symmetry.space_group_name_H-M   'P 1'
#
loop_
_entity.id
_entity.type
_entity.pdbx_description
1 polymer ?
#
loop_
_entity_poly.entity_id
_entity_poly.type
_entity_poly.pdbx_seq_one_letter_code
_entity_poly.pdbx_strand_id
1 'polypeptide(L)'
;MNRIVRSTVLAAASFAVASCEIASDLVASSRTGAEFRFVARGMYRSLFQPSCEPSPDFSRADMLNNERQAVSEFERSISGTPASEHISIAKADAELEAGCWADDDPRFALIHVNMTKEDVRGSLARMRELAPRLRSLALTPASTSEGREFRRGVRGLIEAIRPQCPLVSGASNDQVLLPVRERMNRFERELSGSELAVQFDVAEADVAFEQSVTVVECGMPEAVDDLALARREALANVEHLIAAL
;
A
#
# COMPACT_ATOMS: atom_id res chain seq x y z
N MET A 1 11.99 74.39 -29.28
CA MET A 1 11.58 74.92 -27.95
C MET A 1 10.31 74.22 -27.52
N ASN A 2 10.27 73.75 -26.25
CA ASN A 2 9.09 73.35 -25.44
C ASN A 2 8.28 72.11 -25.89
N ARG A 3 8.35 71.00 -25.13
CA ARG A 3 7.67 70.64 -23.84
C ARG A 3 6.26 70.06 -24.08
N ILE A 4 6.10 68.74 -23.96
CA ILE A 4 5.59 67.96 -22.80
C ILE A 4 4.13 68.28 -22.44
N VAL A 5 3.24 67.27 -22.59
CA VAL A 5 2.26 66.75 -21.60
C VAL A 5 1.90 65.30 -22.05
N ARG A 6 2.53 64.25 -21.52
CA ARG A 6 2.03 63.33 -20.46
C ARG A 6 0.52 63.01 -20.52
N SER A 7 0.18 61.78 -20.87
CA SER A 7 -0.82 61.05 -20.08
C SER A 7 -0.48 59.57 -19.99
N THR A 8 -0.28 59.16 -18.75
CA THR A 8 0.03 57.85 -18.24
C THR A 8 -1.25 57.00 -18.24
N VAL A 9 -1.20 55.78 -18.75
CA VAL A 9 -2.07 54.69 -18.27
C VAL A 9 -1.15 53.54 -17.87
N LEU A 10 -1.15 53.30 -16.55
CA LEU A 10 -0.50 52.21 -15.85
C LEU A 10 -1.33 50.91 -15.97
N ALA A 11 -0.66 49.83 -15.59
CA ALA A 11 -1.16 48.55 -15.04
C ALA A 11 -1.31 47.43 -16.09
N ALA A 12 -0.36 46.49 -16.15
CA ALA A 12 -0.08 45.39 -15.20
C ALA A 12 -0.81 44.11 -15.63
N ALA A 13 -0.10 43.22 -16.33
CA ALA A 13 -0.48 41.82 -16.48
C ALA A 13 0.71 41.00 -17.00
N SER A 14 1.74 40.77 -16.19
CA SER A 14 2.77 39.76 -16.49
C SER A 14 3.38 39.19 -15.22
N PHE A 15 2.56 38.57 -14.37
CA PHE A 15 3.03 37.66 -13.33
C PHE A 15 1.87 36.71 -12.94
N ALA A 16 1.65 35.65 -13.72
CA ALA A 16 0.83 34.50 -13.30
C ALA A 16 0.97 33.29 -14.26
N VAL A 17 2.20 32.85 -14.56
CA VAL A 17 2.40 31.51 -15.19
C VAL A 17 3.71 30.90 -14.66
N ALA A 18 3.77 30.63 -13.37
CA ALA A 18 4.87 29.84 -12.79
C ALA A 18 4.51 29.38 -11.36
N SER A 19 3.48 28.55 -11.17
CA SER A 19 3.20 27.88 -9.89
C SER A 19 2.18 26.73 -10.01
N CYS A 20 2.28 25.87 -11.03
CA CYS A 20 1.43 24.67 -11.11
C CYS A 20 2.16 23.35 -11.36
N GLU A 21 3.50 23.34 -11.31
CA GLU A 21 4.30 22.11 -11.53
C GLU A 21 5.17 21.70 -10.32
N ILE A 22 5.04 22.37 -9.17
CA ILE A 22 5.90 22.09 -7.99
C ILE A 22 5.18 21.25 -6.91
N ALA A 23 3.90 20.91 -7.08
CA ALA A 23 3.11 20.20 -6.06
C ALA A 23 2.81 18.72 -6.36
N SER A 24 3.59 18.07 -7.23
CA SER A 24 3.40 16.62 -7.54
C SER A 24 4.63 15.75 -7.27
N ASP A 25 5.75 16.33 -6.83
CA ASP A 25 6.99 15.58 -6.60
C ASP A 25 7.15 15.00 -5.19
N LEU A 26 6.19 15.25 -4.29
CA LEU A 26 6.17 14.73 -2.91
C LEU A 26 5.32 13.46 -2.74
N VAL A 27 4.82 12.85 -3.82
CA VAL A 27 4.05 11.61 -3.69
C VAL A 27 5.03 10.46 -3.44
N ALA A 28 5.22 10.11 -2.17
CA ALA A 28 5.91 8.91 -1.71
C ALA A 28 5.32 7.61 -2.31
N SER A 29 4.18 7.69 -3.02
CA SER A 29 3.33 6.56 -3.37
C SER A 29 3.12 6.37 -4.89
N SER A 30 4.20 6.43 -5.67
CA SER A 30 4.12 6.06 -7.10
C SER A 30 3.57 4.63 -7.29
N ARG A 31 2.78 4.40 -8.35
CA ARG A 31 2.28 3.06 -8.73
C ARG A 31 3.40 2.02 -8.80
N THR A 32 4.57 2.41 -9.29
CA THR A 32 5.76 1.53 -9.36
C THR A 32 6.28 1.14 -7.96
N GLY A 33 6.24 2.06 -7.00
CA GLY A 33 6.58 1.76 -5.60
C GLY A 33 5.60 0.78 -4.96
N ALA A 34 4.30 1.01 -5.16
CA ALA A 34 3.26 0.11 -4.68
C ALA A 34 3.37 -1.30 -5.29
N GLU A 35 3.61 -1.38 -6.61
CA GLU A 35 3.88 -2.66 -7.29
C GLU A 35 5.11 -3.38 -6.72
N PHE A 36 6.21 -2.65 -6.53
CA PHE A 36 7.43 -3.23 -5.97
C PHE A 36 7.18 -3.80 -4.57
N ARG A 37 6.50 -3.05 -3.70
CA ARG A 37 6.15 -3.50 -2.35
C ARG A 37 5.16 -4.66 -2.35
N PHE A 38 4.18 -4.67 -3.25
CA PHE A 38 3.24 -5.78 -3.41
C PHE A 38 3.98 -7.09 -3.76
N VAL A 39 4.86 -7.05 -4.76
CA VAL A 39 5.68 -8.19 -5.17
C VAL A 39 6.63 -8.63 -4.04
N ALA A 40 7.31 -7.68 -3.40
CA ALA A 40 8.21 -7.97 -2.27
C ALA A 40 7.46 -8.60 -1.08
N ARG A 41 6.29 -8.06 -0.71
CA ARG A 41 5.45 -8.56 0.39
C ARG A 41 5.01 -9.99 0.13
N GLY A 42 4.55 -10.30 -1.09
CA GLY A 42 4.20 -11.67 -1.50
C GLY A 42 5.38 -12.64 -1.35
N MET A 43 6.55 -12.27 -1.87
CA MET A 43 7.78 -13.06 -1.73
C MET A 43 8.14 -13.32 -0.26
N TYR A 44 8.15 -12.29 0.58
CA TYR A 44 8.50 -12.43 2.00
C TYR A 44 7.46 -13.27 2.75
N ARG A 45 6.17 -13.13 2.46
CA ARG A 45 5.12 -13.99 3.04
C ARG A 45 5.39 -15.47 2.73
N SER A 46 5.61 -15.82 1.47
CA SER A 46 5.90 -17.21 1.08
C SER A 46 7.19 -17.73 1.74
N LEU A 47 8.23 -16.89 1.85
CA LEU A 47 9.54 -17.26 2.41
C LEU A 47 9.57 -17.35 3.94
N PHE A 48 8.80 -16.53 4.64
CA PHE A 48 8.78 -16.48 6.11
C PHE A 48 7.79 -17.44 6.74
N GLN A 49 6.75 -17.85 6.03
CA GLN A 49 5.79 -18.82 6.54
C GLN A 49 6.48 -20.17 6.84
N PRO A 50 6.51 -20.60 8.12
CA PRO A 50 7.00 -21.91 8.50
C PRO A 50 5.94 -22.98 8.18
N SER A 51 6.31 -24.25 8.32
CA SER A 51 5.36 -25.36 8.37
C SER A 51 4.59 -25.32 9.70
N CYS A 52 3.26 -25.49 9.68
CA CYS A 52 2.43 -25.48 10.89
C CYS A 52 2.78 -26.65 11.83
N GLU A 53 3.01 -27.83 11.24
CA GLU A 53 3.37 -29.06 11.94
C GLU A 53 4.64 -29.63 11.26
N PRO A 54 5.84 -29.23 11.70
CA PRO A 54 7.07 -29.64 11.04
C PRO A 54 7.29 -31.15 11.19
N SER A 55 7.37 -31.85 10.05
CA SER A 55 7.77 -33.25 10.00
C SER A 55 9.30 -33.38 10.18
N PRO A 56 9.79 -34.35 10.97
CA PRO A 56 11.23 -34.57 11.14
C PRO A 56 11.94 -34.94 9.83
N ASP A 57 11.22 -35.50 8.86
CA ASP A 57 11.75 -35.91 7.56
C ASP A 57 11.65 -34.80 6.50
N PHE A 58 11.12 -33.62 6.86
CA PHE A 58 10.91 -32.50 5.95
C PHE A 58 11.33 -31.17 6.59
N SER A 59 12.39 -30.57 6.05
CA SER A 59 12.86 -29.26 6.49
C SER A 59 12.64 -28.21 5.41
N ARG A 60 11.52 -27.48 5.51
CA ARG A 60 11.22 -26.34 4.64
C ARG A 60 12.36 -25.31 4.63
N ALA A 61 12.95 -25.06 5.80
CA ALA A 61 14.03 -24.10 5.96
C ALA A 61 15.27 -24.50 5.13
N ASP A 62 15.67 -25.77 5.18
CA ASP A 62 16.83 -26.27 4.42
C ASP A 62 16.54 -26.27 2.92
N MET A 63 15.33 -26.66 2.53
CA MET A 63 14.93 -26.74 1.12
C MET A 63 14.83 -25.37 0.43
N LEU A 64 14.68 -24.29 1.21
CA LEU A 64 14.60 -22.90 0.76
C LEU A 64 15.90 -22.09 1.01
N ASN A 65 16.99 -22.74 1.41
CA ASN A 65 18.23 -22.04 1.75
C ASN A 65 18.81 -21.24 0.57
N ASN A 66 18.78 -21.81 -0.64
CA ASN A 66 19.26 -21.13 -1.85
C ASN A 66 18.42 -19.88 -2.15
N GLU A 67 17.11 -19.96 -1.96
CA GLU A 67 16.18 -18.85 -2.14
C GLU A 67 16.43 -17.74 -1.12
N ARG A 68 16.65 -18.10 0.16
CA ARG A 68 17.05 -17.13 1.20
C ARG A 68 18.37 -16.44 0.87
N GLN A 69 19.34 -17.16 0.33
CA GLN A 69 20.61 -16.59 -0.12
C GLN A 69 20.41 -15.63 -1.29
N ALA A 70 19.62 -16.00 -2.29
CA ALA A 70 19.32 -15.15 -3.45
C ALA A 70 18.61 -13.84 -3.05
N VAL A 71 17.67 -13.91 -2.10
CA VAL A 71 17.03 -12.72 -1.53
C VAL A 71 18.05 -11.86 -0.77
N SER A 72 18.89 -12.48 0.07
CA SER A 72 19.94 -11.76 0.83
C SER A 72 20.98 -11.12 -0.07
N GLU A 73 21.32 -11.73 -1.21
CA GLU A 73 22.18 -11.13 -2.24
C GLU A 73 21.53 -9.93 -2.90
N PHE A 74 20.25 -10.04 -3.25
CA PHE A 74 19.50 -8.93 -3.82
C PHE A 74 19.41 -7.75 -2.84
N GLU A 75 19.01 -8.00 -1.59
CA GLU A 75 18.95 -6.97 -0.52
C GLU A 75 20.29 -6.25 -0.36
N ARG A 76 21.41 -6.99 -0.34
CA ARG A 76 22.75 -6.38 -0.28
C ARG A 76 23.07 -5.55 -1.52
N SER A 77 22.70 -6.02 -2.71
CA SER A 77 22.99 -5.32 -3.98
C SER A 77 22.25 -3.99 -4.13
N ILE A 78 21.10 -3.84 -3.47
CA ILE A 78 20.28 -2.62 -3.49
C ILE A 78 20.47 -1.74 -2.25
N SER A 79 21.39 -2.12 -1.35
CA SER A 79 21.63 -1.39 -0.11
C SER A 79 21.96 0.08 -0.39
N GLY A 80 21.32 0.99 0.37
CA GLY A 80 21.48 2.44 0.18
C GLY A 80 20.74 3.03 -1.03
N THR A 81 19.95 2.23 -1.75
CA THR A 81 19.05 2.74 -2.82
C THR A 81 17.62 2.88 -2.31
N PRO A 82 16.74 3.64 -2.99
CA PRO A 82 15.33 3.69 -2.65
C PRO A 82 14.67 2.31 -2.51
N ALA A 83 15.06 1.34 -3.34
CA ALA A 83 14.53 -0.02 -3.29
C ALA A 83 14.71 -0.66 -1.90
N SER A 84 15.78 -0.34 -1.17
CA SER A 84 16.00 -0.86 0.18
C SER A 84 14.95 -0.38 1.18
N GLU A 85 14.47 0.87 1.07
CA GLU A 85 13.39 1.42 1.91
C GLU A 85 12.06 0.71 1.65
N HIS A 86 11.73 0.47 0.38
CA HIS A 86 10.52 -0.26 -0.02
C HIS A 86 10.58 -1.73 0.45
N ILE A 87 11.74 -2.37 0.37
CA ILE A 87 11.93 -3.71 0.95
C ILE A 87 11.70 -3.70 2.46
N SER A 88 12.26 -2.74 3.20
CA SER A 88 12.10 -2.68 4.65
C SER A 88 10.63 -2.60 5.07
N ILE A 89 9.81 -1.86 4.32
CA ILE A 89 8.35 -1.81 4.52
C ILE A 89 7.70 -3.15 4.20
N ALA A 90 7.94 -3.67 3.00
CA ALA A 90 7.30 -4.90 2.54
C ALA A 90 7.63 -6.10 3.44
N LYS A 91 8.87 -6.17 3.93
CA LYS A 91 9.34 -7.17 4.88
C LYS A 91 8.65 -7.03 6.24
N ALA A 92 8.62 -5.82 6.80
CA ALA A 92 7.97 -5.56 8.09
C ALA A 92 6.46 -5.87 8.07
N ASP A 93 5.81 -5.63 6.93
CA ASP A 93 4.39 -5.95 6.74
C ASP A 93 4.16 -7.45 6.56
N ALA A 94 5.00 -8.13 5.78
CA ALA A 94 4.92 -9.58 5.59
C ALA A 94 5.08 -10.36 6.91
N GLU A 95 5.89 -9.87 7.85
CA GLU A 95 6.07 -10.47 9.17
C GLU A 95 4.79 -10.41 10.03
N LEU A 96 3.94 -9.38 9.89
CA LEU A 96 2.65 -9.29 10.60
C LEU A 96 1.59 -10.23 10.03
N GLU A 97 1.67 -10.51 8.74
CA GLU A 97 0.70 -11.31 7.99
C GLU A 97 1.07 -12.81 7.94
N ALA A 98 2.16 -13.20 8.63
CA ALA A 98 2.69 -14.55 8.55
C ALA A 98 1.81 -15.56 9.33
N GLY A 99 1.08 -16.39 8.57
CA GLY A 99 0.55 -17.67 9.03
C GLY A 99 1.60 -18.79 8.94
N CYS A 100 1.15 -20.02 8.74
CA CYS A 100 2.00 -21.18 8.48
C CYS A 100 1.43 -22.02 7.32
N TRP A 101 2.28 -22.81 6.66
CA TRP A 101 1.89 -23.75 5.62
C TRP A 101 1.46 -25.09 6.23
N ALA A 102 0.34 -25.63 5.75
CA ALA A 102 -0.10 -26.99 6.07
C ALA A 102 0.78 -28.00 5.30
N ASP A 103 1.93 -28.32 5.88
CA ASP A 103 2.96 -29.21 5.32
C ASP A 103 2.96 -30.59 6.01
N ASP A 104 1.77 -31.07 6.38
CA ASP A 104 1.55 -32.34 7.10
C ASP A 104 1.81 -33.57 6.22
N ASP A 105 1.57 -33.49 4.90
CA ASP A 105 1.99 -34.48 3.90
C ASP A 105 3.25 -33.98 3.14
N PRO A 106 4.39 -34.71 3.17
CA PRO A 106 5.62 -34.32 2.48
C PRO A 106 5.47 -34.04 0.98
N ARG A 107 4.49 -34.65 0.30
CA ARG A 107 4.22 -34.39 -1.12
C ARG A 107 3.59 -33.01 -1.33
N PHE A 108 2.65 -32.63 -0.47
CA PHE A 108 2.05 -31.30 -0.50
C PHE A 108 3.05 -30.24 -0.03
N ALA A 109 3.85 -30.56 0.99
CA ALA A 109 4.91 -29.69 1.48
C ALA A 109 5.96 -29.37 0.39
N LEU A 110 6.32 -30.36 -0.45
CA LEU A 110 7.19 -30.14 -1.60
C LEU A 110 6.57 -29.19 -2.64
N ILE A 111 5.25 -29.27 -2.86
CA ILE A 111 4.54 -28.33 -3.75
C ILE A 111 4.64 -26.91 -3.20
N HIS A 112 4.37 -26.70 -1.91
CA HIS A 112 4.50 -25.37 -1.28
C HIS A 112 5.93 -24.83 -1.34
N VAL A 113 6.94 -25.70 -1.17
CA VAL A 113 8.34 -25.32 -1.38
C VAL A 113 8.56 -24.85 -2.81
N ASN A 114 8.14 -25.63 -3.82
CA ASN A 114 8.32 -25.26 -5.22
C ASN A 114 7.60 -23.96 -5.58
N MET A 115 6.37 -23.75 -5.09
CA MET A 115 5.65 -22.48 -5.24
C MET A 115 6.46 -21.31 -4.66
N THR A 116 7.05 -21.49 -3.47
CA THR A 116 7.89 -20.45 -2.86
C THR A 116 9.17 -20.18 -3.67
N LYS A 117 9.77 -21.20 -4.28
CA LYS A 117 10.92 -21.02 -5.19
C LYS A 117 10.54 -20.22 -6.42
N GLU A 118 9.37 -20.49 -6.98
CA GLU A 118 8.83 -19.75 -8.12
C GLU A 118 8.51 -18.30 -7.76
N ASP A 119 7.87 -18.07 -6.62
CA ASP A 119 7.59 -16.74 -6.06
C ASP A 119 8.87 -15.94 -5.90
N VAL A 120 9.91 -16.51 -5.28
CA VAL A 120 11.21 -15.86 -5.09
C VAL A 120 11.85 -15.50 -6.43
N ARG A 121 11.92 -16.46 -7.36
CA ARG A 121 12.52 -16.22 -8.67
C ARG A 121 11.78 -15.13 -9.45
N GLY A 122 10.45 -15.22 -9.52
CA GLY A 122 9.61 -14.25 -10.24
C GLY A 122 9.67 -12.86 -9.60
N SER A 123 9.59 -12.81 -8.27
CA SER A 123 9.63 -11.56 -7.52
C SER A 123 10.98 -10.87 -7.64
N LEU A 124 12.10 -11.59 -7.51
CA LEU A 124 13.44 -11.02 -7.70
C LEU A 124 13.63 -10.48 -9.13
N ALA A 125 13.11 -11.17 -10.15
CA ALA A 125 13.17 -10.67 -11.52
C ALA A 125 12.38 -9.36 -11.69
N ARG A 126 11.13 -9.33 -11.21
CA ARG A 126 10.27 -8.15 -11.30
C ARG A 126 10.79 -6.97 -10.48
N MET A 127 11.27 -7.22 -9.26
CA MET A 127 11.86 -6.20 -8.40
C MET A 127 13.12 -5.58 -9.03
N ARG A 128 13.98 -6.37 -9.69
CA ARG A 128 15.14 -5.84 -10.41
C ARG A 128 14.74 -4.90 -11.56
N GLU A 129 13.65 -5.20 -12.26
CA GLU A 129 13.11 -4.34 -13.32
C GLU A 129 12.56 -3.02 -12.77
N LEU A 130 11.88 -3.06 -11.62
CA LEU A 130 11.23 -1.90 -11.02
C LEU A 130 12.19 -1.02 -10.21
N ALA A 131 13.21 -1.60 -9.59
CA ALA A 131 14.13 -0.92 -8.67
C ALA A 131 14.72 0.40 -9.21
N PRO A 132 15.20 0.50 -10.47
CA PRO A 132 15.77 1.73 -11.01
C PRO A 132 14.78 2.90 -11.13
N ARG A 133 13.47 2.62 -11.06
CA ARG A 133 12.39 3.61 -11.21
C ARG A 133 11.82 4.07 -9.87
N LEU A 134 12.34 3.55 -8.75
CA LEU A 134 11.84 3.88 -7.43
C LEU A 134 12.36 5.23 -6.96
N ARG A 135 11.48 5.94 -6.24
CA ARG A 135 11.82 7.14 -5.49
C ARG A 135 11.95 6.79 -4.01
N SER A 136 12.83 7.51 -3.32
CA SER A 136 12.94 7.41 -1.86
C SER A 136 11.63 7.88 -1.23
N LEU A 137 11.25 7.22 -0.15
CA LEU A 137 10.06 7.49 0.64
C LEU A 137 10.31 8.57 1.70
N ALA A 138 11.56 9.04 1.85
CA ALA A 138 11.98 9.97 2.91
C ALA A 138 11.59 9.50 4.33
N LEU A 139 11.48 8.18 4.52
CA LEU A 139 11.02 7.57 5.76
C LEU A 139 12.18 7.31 6.72
N THR A 140 12.09 7.84 7.95
CA THR A 140 13.02 7.50 9.03
C THR A 140 12.26 7.24 10.34
N PRO A 141 12.23 6.00 10.87
CA PRO A 141 12.43 4.71 10.21
C PRO A 141 11.12 4.21 9.56
N ALA A 142 11.18 3.85 8.28
CA ALA A 142 10.06 3.25 7.53
C ALA A 142 9.50 1.95 8.17
N SER A 143 10.31 1.29 8.99
CA SER A 143 10.11 -0.07 9.51
C SER A 143 9.92 -0.13 11.03
N THR A 144 9.50 0.95 11.68
CA THR A 144 9.14 0.87 13.11
C THR A 144 7.95 -0.07 13.30
N SER A 145 7.88 -0.71 14.47
CA SER A 145 6.72 -1.55 14.82
C SER A 145 5.42 -0.74 14.78
N GLU A 146 5.47 0.53 15.17
CA GLU A 146 4.34 1.46 15.10
C GLU A 146 3.93 1.73 13.64
N GLY A 147 4.89 2.01 12.76
CA GLY A 147 4.61 2.29 11.36
C GLY A 147 3.94 1.13 10.62
N ARG A 148 4.35 -0.12 10.88
CA ARG A 148 3.71 -1.29 10.25
C ARG A 148 2.29 -1.55 10.77
N GLU A 149 2.03 -1.38 12.08
CA GLU A 149 0.69 -1.57 12.63
C GLU A 149 -0.26 -0.48 12.12
N PHE A 150 0.23 0.76 12.06
CA PHE A 150 -0.51 1.87 11.45
C PHE A 150 -0.84 1.58 9.99
N ARG A 151 0.14 1.15 9.17
CA ARG A 151 -0.12 0.77 7.77
C ARG A 151 -1.15 -0.35 7.66
N ARG A 152 -1.08 -1.38 8.50
CA ARG A 152 -2.06 -2.47 8.53
C ARG A 152 -3.46 -1.96 8.82
N GLY A 153 -3.62 -1.11 9.84
CA GLY A 153 -4.91 -0.49 10.16
C GLY A 153 -5.43 0.39 9.03
N VAL A 154 -4.55 1.21 8.42
CA VAL A 154 -4.90 2.05 7.28
C VAL A 154 -5.34 1.21 6.07
N ARG A 155 -4.71 0.06 5.78
CA ARG A 155 -5.18 -0.84 4.71
C ARG A 155 -6.63 -1.26 4.93
N GLY A 156 -6.97 -1.72 6.15
CA GLY A 156 -8.34 -2.07 6.51
C GLY A 156 -9.32 -0.88 6.43
N LEU A 157 -8.86 0.32 6.81
CA LEU A 157 -9.63 1.56 6.64
C LEU A 157 -9.89 1.86 5.16
N ILE A 158 -8.86 1.79 4.29
CA ILE A 158 -9.01 2.06 2.85
C ILE A 158 -9.94 1.03 2.20
N GLU A 159 -9.83 -0.25 2.55
CA GLU A 159 -10.73 -1.30 2.07
C GLU A 159 -12.19 -1.03 2.45
N ALA A 160 -12.44 -0.52 3.66
CA ALA A 160 -13.78 -0.15 4.12
C ALA A 160 -14.38 1.04 3.35
N ILE A 161 -13.56 1.98 2.90
CA ILE A 161 -14.02 3.19 2.17
C ILE A 161 -13.89 3.09 0.64
N ARG A 162 -13.22 2.06 0.13
CA ARG A 162 -13.12 1.70 -1.28
C ARG A 162 -13.48 0.22 -1.48
N PRO A 163 -14.68 -0.22 -1.08
CA PRO A 163 -15.06 -1.61 -1.25
C PRO A 163 -15.22 -1.93 -2.75
N GLN A 164 -14.66 -3.06 -3.16
CA GLN A 164 -14.76 -3.55 -4.54
C GLN A 164 -16.17 -4.06 -4.87
N CYS A 165 -16.93 -4.47 -3.85
CA CYS A 165 -18.31 -4.94 -4.01
C CYS A 165 -19.34 -3.90 -3.57
N PRO A 166 -20.56 -3.94 -4.15
CA PRO A 166 -21.65 -3.10 -3.71
C PRO A 166 -22.01 -3.36 -2.24
N LEU A 167 -22.13 -2.30 -1.45
CA LEU A 167 -22.54 -2.38 -0.04
C LEU A 167 -24.05 -2.65 0.12
N VAL A 168 -24.86 -2.15 -0.81
CA VAL A 168 -26.32 -2.30 -0.82
C VAL A 168 -26.82 -2.46 -2.26
N SER A 169 -27.99 -3.07 -2.45
CA SER A 169 -28.53 -3.36 -3.79
C SER A 169 -29.12 -2.13 -4.52
N GLY A 170 -29.64 -1.16 -3.77
CA GLY A 170 -30.39 -0.02 -4.31
C GLY A 170 -29.62 1.30 -4.45
N ALA A 171 -28.33 1.33 -4.11
CA ALA A 171 -27.52 2.55 -4.15
C ALA A 171 -26.06 2.22 -4.47
N SER A 172 -25.33 3.18 -5.08
CA SER A 172 -23.91 3.02 -5.31
C SER A 172 -23.10 3.17 -4.01
N ASN A 173 -21.90 2.59 -3.97
CA ASN A 173 -20.98 2.78 -2.84
C ASN A 173 -20.69 4.26 -2.58
N ASP A 174 -20.60 5.07 -3.63
CA ASP A 174 -20.44 6.52 -3.52
C ASP A 174 -21.59 7.21 -2.77
N GLN A 175 -22.82 6.73 -2.95
CA GLN A 175 -23.99 7.25 -2.24
C GLN A 175 -24.00 6.82 -0.76
N VAL A 176 -23.57 5.59 -0.47
CA VAL A 176 -23.46 5.04 0.90
C VAL A 176 -22.33 5.72 1.66
N LEU A 177 -21.19 5.95 1.02
CA LEU A 177 -19.95 6.45 1.63
C LEU A 177 -19.81 7.97 1.59
N LEU A 178 -20.84 8.70 1.15
CA LEU A 178 -20.82 10.16 1.16
C LEU A 178 -20.41 10.78 2.53
N PRO A 179 -21.00 10.39 3.68
CA PRO A 179 -20.60 10.94 4.98
C PRO A 179 -19.18 10.51 5.39
N VAL A 180 -18.75 9.32 4.95
CA VAL A 180 -17.40 8.80 5.20
C VAL A 180 -16.34 9.69 4.55
N ARG A 181 -16.59 10.22 3.35
CA ARG A 181 -15.64 11.10 2.64
C ARG A 181 -15.27 12.33 3.47
N GLU A 182 -16.24 12.97 4.13
CA GLU A 182 -15.97 14.13 4.98
C GLU A 182 -15.11 13.78 6.19
N ARG A 183 -15.36 12.60 6.80
CA ARG A 183 -14.58 12.10 7.93
C ARG A 183 -13.14 11.75 7.53
N MET A 184 -12.96 11.12 6.36
CA MET A 184 -11.65 10.81 5.79
C MET A 184 -10.86 12.08 5.46
N ASN A 185 -11.48 13.06 4.80
CA ASN A 185 -10.86 14.35 4.53
C ASN A 185 -10.40 15.06 5.82
N ARG A 186 -11.12 14.88 6.93
CA ARG A 186 -10.69 15.41 8.23
C ARG A 186 -9.48 14.63 8.78
N PHE A 187 -9.54 13.31 8.74
CA PHE A 187 -8.46 12.44 9.19
C PHE A 187 -7.15 12.73 8.44
N GLU A 188 -7.19 12.84 7.12
CA GLU A 188 -6.01 13.16 6.30
C GLU A 188 -5.41 14.54 6.64
N ARG A 189 -6.26 15.54 6.94
CA ARG A 189 -5.78 16.84 7.43
C ARG A 189 -5.17 16.76 8.83
N GLU A 190 -5.70 15.92 9.71
CA GLU A 190 -5.14 15.68 11.05
C GLU A 190 -3.78 14.96 10.96
N LEU A 191 -3.62 14.06 9.98
CA LEU A 191 -2.35 13.38 9.69
C LEU A 191 -1.31 14.30 9.04
N SER A 192 -1.74 15.31 8.28
CA SER A 192 -0.85 16.20 7.54
C SER A 192 0.22 16.82 8.46
N GLY A 193 1.49 16.58 8.12
CA GLY A 193 2.64 17.08 8.90
C GLY A 193 3.10 16.16 10.03
N SER A 194 2.45 15.02 10.24
CA SER A 194 2.95 13.94 11.10
C SER A 194 3.88 12.98 10.35
N GLU A 195 4.67 12.22 11.10
CA GLU A 195 5.50 11.13 10.54
C GLU A 195 4.64 9.98 9.96
N LEU A 196 3.37 9.88 10.38
CA LEU A 196 2.41 8.87 9.90
C LEU A 196 1.78 9.22 8.56
N ALA A 197 1.88 10.47 8.09
CA ALA A 197 1.36 10.87 6.78
C ALA A 197 1.94 10.01 5.65
N VAL A 198 3.26 9.78 5.66
CA VAL A 198 3.91 8.94 4.64
C VAL A 198 3.49 7.48 4.77
N GLN A 199 3.23 7.00 5.98
CA GLN A 199 2.73 5.64 6.20
C GLN A 199 1.32 5.46 5.64
N PHE A 200 0.47 6.48 5.79
CA PHE A 200 -0.85 6.54 5.18
C PHE A 200 -0.73 6.48 3.64
N ASP A 201 0.10 7.33 3.04
CA ASP A 201 0.31 7.38 1.58
C ASP A 201 0.81 6.03 1.01
N VAL A 202 1.71 5.37 1.75
CA VAL A 202 2.22 4.04 1.40
C VAL A 202 1.11 3.00 1.43
N ALA A 203 0.34 2.94 2.52
CA ALA A 203 -0.75 1.99 2.68
C ALA A 203 -1.85 2.22 1.64
N GLU A 204 -2.21 3.48 1.38
CA GLU A 204 -3.20 3.85 0.38
C GLU A 204 -2.80 3.39 -1.02
N ALA A 205 -1.57 3.67 -1.46
CA ALA A 205 -1.12 3.24 -2.78
C ALA A 205 -0.97 1.73 -2.90
N ASP A 206 -0.59 1.04 -1.82
CA ASP A 206 -0.55 -0.42 -1.78
C ASP A 206 -1.95 -1.00 -2.03
N VAL A 207 -2.98 -0.52 -1.31
CA VAL A 207 -4.36 -0.98 -1.51
C VAL A 207 -4.85 -0.64 -2.90
N ALA A 208 -4.59 0.58 -3.39
CA ALA A 208 -4.98 1.00 -4.73
C ALA A 208 -4.34 0.10 -5.81
N PHE A 209 -3.06 -0.27 -5.66
CA PHE A 209 -2.40 -1.20 -6.57
C PHE A 209 -3.01 -2.60 -6.47
N GLU A 210 -3.18 -3.12 -5.26
CA GLU A 210 -3.73 -4.46 -5.00
C GLU A 210 -5.14 -4.61 -5.60
N GLN A 211 -6.01 -3.63 -5.38
CA GLN A 211 -7.34 -3.58 -5.99
C GLN A 211 -7.27 -3.49 -7.53
N SER A 212 -6.25 -2.85 -8.09
CA SER A 212 -6.10 -2.74 -9.56
C SER A 212 -5.67 -4.03 -10.25
N VAL A 213 -5.11 -4.99 -9.50
CA VAL A 213 -4.64 -6.28 -10.02
C VAL A 213 -5.47 -7.47 -9.52
N THR A 214 -6.41 -7.22 -8.61
CA THR A 214 -7.30 -8.25 -8.04
C THR A 214 -8.64 -8.23 -8.75
N VAL A 215 -9.18 -9.42 -9.03
CA VAL A 215 -10.56 -9.59 -9.48
C VAL A 215 -11.37 -10.12 -8.30
N VAL A 216 -12.44 -9.41 -7.93
CA VAL A 216 -13.36 -9.83 -6.87
C VAL A 216 -14.69 -10.21 -7.49
N GLU A 217 -15.13 -11.45 -7.22
CA GLU A 217 -16.48 -11.90 -7.52
C GLU A 217 -17.42 -11.42 -6.42
N CYS A 218 -18.32 -10.50 -6.77
CA CYS A 218 -19.25 -9.92 -5.83
C CYS A 218 -20.56 -10.71 -5.81
N GLY A 219 -20.98 -11.13 -4.62
CA GLY A 219 -22.36 -11.55 -4.39
C GLY A 219 -23.32 -10.36 -4.54
N MET A 220 -24.58 -10.66 -4.83
CA MET A 220 -25.63 -9.65 -4.69
C MET A 220 -25.77 -9.34 -3.20
N PRO A 221 -25.60 -8.07 -2.76
CA PRO A 221 -25.84 -7.73 -1.37
C PRO A 221 -27.29 -8.06 -1.02
N GLU A 222 -27.53 -8.44 0.24
CA GLU A 222 -28.89 -8.54 0.76
C GLU A 222 -29.61 -7.20 0.52
N ALA A 223 -30.93 -7.25 0.31
CA ALA A 223 -31.73 -6.06 0.09
C ALA A 223 -31.77 -5.23 1.40
N VAL A 224 -30.76 -4.38 1.59
CA VAL A 224 -30.79 -3.31 2.59
C VAL A 224 -31.57 -2.16 1.97
N ASP A 225 -32.87 -2.13 2.24
CA ASP A 225 -33.78 -1.10 1.71
C ASP A 225 -33.58 0.27 2.39
N ASP A 226 -32.82 0.35 3.49
CA ASP A 226 -32.55 1.59 4.23
C ASP A 226 -31.14 2.15 3.98
N LEU A 227 -31.03 3.00 2.97
CA LEU A 227 -29.80 3.77 2.67
C LEU A 227 -29.32 4.62 3.86
N ALA A 228 -30.22 5.12 4.71
CA ALA A 228 -29.84 5.93 5.86
C ALA A 228 -29.19 5.07 6.94
N LEU A 229 -29.66 3.83 7.14
CA LEU A 229 -28.99 2.87 8.02
C LEU A 229 -27.60 2.52 7.50
N ALA A 230 -27.47 2.13 6.22
CA ALA A 230 -26.19 1.78 5.61
C ALA A 230 -25.15 2.92 5.72
N ARG A 231 -25.58 4.18 5.53
CA ARG A 231 -24.73 5.36 5.74
C ARG A 231 -24.23 5.51 7.17
N ARG A 232 -25.12 5.31 8.16
CA ARG A 232 -24.76 5.41 9.58
C ARG A 232 -23.77 4.32 9.98
N GLU A 233 -24.02 3.09 9.55
CA GLU A 233 -23.13 1.95 9.85
C GLU A 233 -21.77 2.12 9.19
N ALA A 234 -21.71 2.53 7.92
CA ALA A 234 -20.45 2.80 7.24
C ALA A 234 -19.63 3.90 7.95
N LEU A 235 -20.28 5.00 8.36
CA LEU A 235 -19.63 6.07 9.11
C LEU A 235 -19.13 5.58 10.48
N ALA A 236 -19.98 4.89 11.25
CA ALA A 236 -19.62 4.38 12.56
C ALA A 236 -18.43 3.39 12.49
N ASN A 237 -18.42 2.52 11.47
CA ASN A 237 -17.30 1.62 11.23
C ASN A 237 -16.00 2.39 10.93
N VAL A 238 -16.05 3.40 10.07
CA VAL A 238 -14.88 4.24 9.75
C VAL A 238 -14.38 5.01 10.96
N GLU A 239 -15.28 5.56 11.78
CA GLU A 239 -14.89 6.23 13.03
C GLU A 239 -14.24 5.28 14.02
N HIS A 240 -14.75 4.05 14.14
CA HIS A 240 -14.14 3.01 14.97
C HIS A 240 -12.74 2.63 14.48
N LEU A 241 -12.58 2.43 13.16
CA LEU A 241 -11.29 2.11 12.55
C LEU A 241 -10.27 3.23 12.75
N ILE A 242 -10.66 4.49 12.54
CA ILE A 242 -9.77 5.64 12.77
C ILE A 242 -9.38 5.76 14.25
N ALA A 243 -10.29 5.48 15.18
CA ALA A 243 -9.99 5.54 16.61
C ALA A 243 -9.04 4.40 17.08
N ALA A 244 -8.87 3.36 16.28
CA ALA A 244 -7.97 2.24 16.54
C ALA A 244 -6.57 2.40 15.91
N LEU A 245 -6.36 3.46 15.11
CA LEU A 245 -5.06 3.85 14.55
C LEU A 245 -4.23 4.68 15.53
#